data_AF-A0A0Q6TU51-F1
#
_entry.id   AF-A0A0Q6TU51-F1
#
_cell.length_a   1.000
_cell.length_b   1.000
_cell.length_c   1.000
_cell.angle_alpha   90.00
_cell.angle_beta   90.00
_cell.angle_gamma   90.00
#
_symmetry.space_group_name_H-M   'P 1'
#
loop_
_entity.id
_entity.type
_entity.pdbx_description
1 polymer ?
#
loop_
_entity_poly.entity_id
_entity_poly.type
_entity_poly.pdbx_seq_one_letter_code
_entity_poly.pdbx_strand_id
1 'polypeptide(L)' 'MLARTPSCIECGLAWGAPGFRHEDEAPLYWSDTGILCSGGCAQTHFAKRRAEGTFVAAPAECPVEV' A
#
# COMPACT_ATOMS: atom_id res chain seq x y z
N MET A 1 -19.14 14.81 5.98
CA MET A 1 -17.78 14.91 5.42
C MET A 1 -17.75 13.98 4.23
N LEU A 2 -17.63 14.47 2.98
CA LEU A 2 -17.44 13.56 1.84
C LEU A 2 -16.14 12.80 2.11
N ALA A 3 -16.20 11.47 2.14
CA ALA A 3 -15.02 10.63 2.29
C ALA A 3 -14.03 11.03 1.19
N ARG A 4 -12.87 11.55 1.60
CA ARG A 4 -11.83 11.98 0.67
C ARG A 4 -11.44 10.75 -0.14
N THR A 5 -11.48 10.85 -1.47
CA THR A 5 -11.05 9.77 -2.34
C THR A 5 -9.64 9.37 -1.93
N PRO A 6 -9.41 8.11 -1.54
CA PRO A 6 -8.11 7.70 -1.07
C PRO A 6 -7.09 7.86 -2.21
N SER A 7 -5.87 8.23 -1.87
CA SER A 7 -4.79 8.46 -2.82
C SER A 7 -3.58 7.62 -2.44
N CYS A 8 -2.75 7.29 -3.42
CA CYS A 8 -1.47 6.65 -3.19
C CYS A 8 -0.65 7.45 -2.17
N ILE A 9 -0.15 6.78 -1.13
CA ILE A 9 0.64 7.44 -0.09
C ILE A 9 2.04 7.87 -0.58
N GLU A 10 2.54 7.26 -1.66
CA GLU A 10 3.86 7.55 -2.20
C GLU A 10 3.86 8.68 -3.24
N CYS A 11 2.88 8.69 -4.14
CA CYS A 11 2.85 9.63 -5.26
C CYS A 11 1.61 10.55 -5.30
N GLY A 12 0.65 10.35 -4.39
CA GLY A 12 -0.58 11.14 -4.32
C GLY A 12 -1.60 10.84 -5.43
N LEU A 13 -1.36 9.84 -6.28
CA LEU A 13 -2.29 9.49 -7.36
C LEU A 13 -3.64 9.05 -6.78
N ALA A 14 -4.71 9.69 -7.22
CA ALA A 14 -6.05 9.39 -6.76
C ALA A 14 -6.48 7.97 -7.16
N TRP A 15 -7.20 7.29 -6.27
CA TRP A 15 -7.85 6.02 -6.57
C TRP A 15 -8.71 6.11 -7.84
N GLY A 16 -8.58 5.12 -8.72
CA GLY A 16 -9.35 5.05 -9.96
C GLY A 16 -8.82 5.91 -11.10
N ALA A 17 -7.73 6.66 -10.89
CA ALA A 17 -7.05 7.34 -12.00
C ALA A 17 -6.45 6.31 -12.99
N PRO A 18 -6.34 6.63 -14.29
CA PRO A 18 -5.83 5.70 -15.31
C PRO A 18 -4.42 5.12 -15.06
N GLY A 19 -3.62 5.74 -14.17
CA GLY A 19 -2.31 5.25 -13.76
C GLY A 19 -2.32 4.36 -12.51
N PHE A 20 -3.48 4.16 -11.89
CA PHE A 20 -3.64 3.36 -10.69
C PHE A 20 -3.78 1.89 -11.10
N ARG A 21 -2.65 1.19 -11.22
CA ARG A 21 -2.57 -0.17 -11.75
C ARG A 21 -3.02 -1.19 -10.72
N HIS A 22 -4.00 -2.00 -11.09
CA HIS A 22 -4.26 -3.29 -10.47
C HIS A 22 -3.64 -4.33 -11.42
N GLU A 23 -2.65 -5.08 -10.97
CA GLU A 23 -2.13 -6.19 -11.76
C GLU A 23 -2.87 -7.48 -11.36
N ASP A 24 -3.31 -8.22 -12.38
CA ASP A 24 -3.76 -9.62 -12.33
C ASP A 24 -4.82 -9.98 -11.28
N GLU A 25 -5.97 -9.28 -11.31
CA GLU A 25 -7.16 -9.58 -10.47
C GLU A 25 -6.89 -9.59 -8.95
N ALA A 26 -5.68 -9.23 -8.53
CA ALA A 26 -5.23 -9.20 -7.16
C ALA A 26 -5.57 -7.85 -6.52
N PRO A 27 -5.84 -7.84 -5.20
CA PRO A 27 -6.15 -6.61 -4.49
C PRO A 27 -5.02 -5.61 -4.64
N LEU A 28 -5.40 -4.34 -4.69
CA LEU A 28 -4.50 -3.21 -4.53
C LEU A 28 -3.38 -3.48 -3.54
N TYR A 29 -2.17 -3.03 -3.86
CA TYR A 29 -1.10 -2.98 -2.89
C TYR A 29 -1.54 -2.10 -1.69
N TRP A 30 -1.60 -2.73 -0.52
CA TRP A 30 -2.06 -2.13 0.73
C TRP A 30 -0.94 -2.23 1.77
N SER A 31 -0.85 -1.20 2.60
CA SER A 31 -0.01 -1.12 3.79
C SER A 31 -0.91 -0.72 4.97
N ASP A 32 -0.42 -0.98 6.18
CA ASP A 32 -0.92 -0.41 7.43
C ASP A 32 -1.09 1.12 7.38
N THR A 33 -0.36 1.82 6.50
CA THR A 33 -0.39 3.28 6.37
C THR A 33 -1.27 3.81 5.23
N GLY A 34 -1.75 2.94 4.33
CA GLY A 34 -2.63 3.34 3.24
C GLY A 34 -2.49 2.49 1.97
N ILE A 35 -2.89 3.07 0.83
CA ILE A 35 -2.94 2.39 -0.47
C ILE A 35 -1.79 2.80 -1.38
N LEU A 36 -1.43 1.92 -2.30
CA LEU A 36 -0.34 2.11 -3.25
C LEU A 36 -0.83 1.83 -4.67
N CYS A 37 -0.47 2.70 -5.61
CA CYS A 37 -1.04 2.67 -6.95
C CYS A 37 -0.38 1.69 -7.93
N SER A 38 0.74 1.08 -7.56
CA SER A 38 1.50 0.17 -8.41
C SER A 38 2.57 -0.59 -7.61
N GLY A 39 3.09 -1.68 -8.19
CA GLY A 39 4.22 -2.41 -7.61
C GLY A 39 5.50 -1.55 -7.48
N GLY A 40 5.66 -0.52 -8.32
CA GLY A 40 6.76 0.45 -8.19
C GLY A 40 6.63 1.29 -6.91
N CYS A 41 5.44 1.85 -6.65
CA CYS A 41 5.19 2.57 -5.41
C CYS A 41 5.30 1.65 -4.18
N ALA A 42 4.87 0.39 -4.30
CA ALA A 42 5.01 -0.57 -3.21
C ALA A 42 6.49 -0.85 -2.86
N GLN A 43 7.36 -1.02 -3.86
CA GLN A 43 8.79 -1.20 -3.63
C GLN A 43 9.45 0.06 -3.03
N THR A 44 9.10 1.25 -3.52
CA THR A 44 9.57 2.51 -2.94
C THR A 44 9.13 2.65 -1.48
N HIS A 45 7.87 2.37 -1.20
CA HIS A 45 7.32 2.41 0.15
C HIS A 45 8.06 1.44 1.08
N PHE A 46 8.25 0.19 0.64
CA PHE A 46 9.02 -0.81 1.37
C PHE A 46 10.45 -0.35 1.69
N ALA A 47 11.16 0.21 0.70
CA ALA A 47 12.53 0.70 0.88
C ALA A 47 12.61 1.85 1.89
N LYS A 48 11.66 2.80 1.86
CA LYS A 48 11.55 3.89 2.84
C LYS A 48 11.34 3.37 4.25
N ARG A 49 10.35 2.49 4.44
CA ARG A 49 10.04 1.89 5.74
C ARG A 49 11.22 1.12 6.32
N ARG A 50 11.99 0.44 5.46
CA ARG A 50 13.22 -0.24 5.85
C ARG A 50 14.30 0.74 6.31
N ALA A 51 14.51 1.84 5.59
CA ALA A 51 15.49 2.86 5.94
C ALA A 51 15.12 3.60 7.23
N GLU A 52 13.83 3.84 7.45
CA GLU A 52 13.29 4.51 8.64
C GLU A 52 13.18 3.59 9.87
N GLY A 53 13.42 2.28 9.70
CA GLY A 53 13.26 1.29 10.77
C GLY A 53 11.81 1.09 11.21
N THR A 54 10.84 1.53 10.41
CA THR A 54 9.40 1.40 10.70
C THR A 54 8.77 0.19 10.00
N PHE A 55 9.56 -0.57 9.25
CA PHE A 55 9.17 -1.82 8.65
C PHE A 55 8.94 -2.92 9.72
N VAL A 56 7.80 -3.61 9.64
CA VAL A 56 7.53 -4.77 10.49
C VAL A 56 8.33 -5.95 9.94
N ALA A 57 9.37 -6.36 10.67
CA ALA A 57 10.28 -7.41 10.23
C ALA A 57 9.66 -8.82 10.26
N ALA A 58 8.63 -9.01 11.08
CA ALA A 58 7.90 -10.27 11.18
C ALA A 58 6.54 -10.14 10.45
N PRO A 59 6.06 -11.20 9.77
CA PRO A 59 4.68 -11.27 9.33
C PRO A 59 3.73 -11.02 10.50
N ALA A 60 2.55 -10.44 10.21
CA ALA A 60 1.49 -10.40 11.21
C ALA A 60 1.18 -11.83 11.67
N GLU A 61 0.95 -12.00 12.98
CA GLU A 61 0.50 -13.26 13.54
C GLU A 61 -0.79 -13.72 12.83
N CYS A 62 -0.92 -15.04 12.62
CA CYS A 62 -2.13 -15.58 11.99
C CYS A 62 -3.31 -15.34 12.95
N PRO A 63 -4.32 -14.53 12.59
CA PRO A 63 -5.40 -14.18 13.50
C PRO A 63 -6.35 -15.37 13.81
N VAL A 64 -6.14 -16.49 13.13
CA VAL A 64 -6.89 -17.73 13.27
C VAL A 64 -5.93 -18.81 13.76
N GLU A 65 -5.37 -18.62 14.94
CA GLU A 65 -4.73 -19.74 15.65
C GLU A 65 -5.79 -20.82 15.91
N VAL A 66 -5.44 -22.08 15.64
CA VAL A 66 -6.25 -23.28 15.94
C VAL A 66 -5.69 -23.96 17.18
#